data_AF-A0A800LQM0-F1
#
_entry.id   AF-A0A800LQM0-F1
#
_cell.length_a   1.000
_cell.length_b   1.000
_cell.length_c   1.000
_cell.angle_alpha   90.00
_cell.angle_beta   90.00
_cell.angle_gamma   90.00
#
_symmetry.space_group_name_H-M   'P 1'
#
loop_
_entity.id
_entity.type
_entity.pdbx_description
1 polymer ?
#
loop_
_entity_poly.entity_id
_entity_poly.type
_entity_poly.pdbx_seq_one_letter_code
_entity_poly.pdbx_strand_id
1 'polypeptide(L)'
;MNTPETTSSPPEQQLNPAQQAVVEQLGARLEERPLFAEDLRHHLRSALETAVEPLIETLPPGQDLFLAKHQLGQLHGCQTRYLHEQEQEFVWAVNIARGSIVHKAVELAINWRREIEPPVIIDEVLARYEQDSSSLGDWLQGCTEVERAELRSESLDAFTKYLECWPPLRPAWRPVSESRLRSELCGGRLILSGRADLTLGVAEGHRAGKVIIDLKTGNFSPLHTEDLRFYALIEALRIGVPPRLLASYYLDSAHFIPEAVTEDLLMATVARVADAAAIYMDLIHHKIAPTTSAGPQCRWCDLAETCETGRSFLEEQPSW
;
A
#
# COMPACT_ATOMS: atom_id res chain seq x y z
N MET A 1 -22.37 -34.10 -44.17
CA MET A 1 -21.03 -33.58 -43.83
C MET A 1 -21.22 -32.17 -43.30
N ASN A 2 -20.94 -31.97 -42.02
CA ASN A 2 -20.57 -30.69 -41.40
C ASN A 2 -20.09 -31.03 -40.00
N THR A 3 -18.78 -31.02 -39.83
CA THR A 3 -18.07 -31.19 -38.56
C THR A 3 -18.18 -29.86 -37.80
N PRO A 4 -18.54 -29.84 -36.50
CA PRO A 4 -18.51 -28.60 -35.74
C PRO A 4 -17.05 -28.25 -35.42
N GLU A 5 -16.65 -27.04 -35.80
CA GLU A 5 -15.38 -26.44 -35.41
C GLU A 5 -15.31 -26.34 -33.89
N THR A 6 -14.41 -27.12 -33.29
CA THR A 6 -13.94 -26.93 -31.93
C THR A 6 -13.28 -25.56 -31.82
N THR A 7 -13.94 -24.63 -31.12
CA THR A 7 -13.31 -23.42 -30.60
C THR A 7 -12.17 -23.84 -29.68
N SER A 8 -10.94 -23.80 -30.19
CA SER A 8 -9.74 -23.99 -29.39
C SER A 8 -9.59 -22.81 -28.45
N SER A 9 -9.77 -23.05 -27.14
CA SER A 9 -9.29 -22.14 -26.11
C SER A 9 -7.81 -21.82 -26.38
N PRO A 10 -7.35 -20.57 -26.19
CA PRO A 10 -5.94 -20.25 -26.32
C PRO A 10 -5.11 -21.16 -25.40
N PRO A 11 -3.90 -21.57 -25.81
CA PRO A 11 -3.07 -22.45 -24.99
C PRO A 11 -2.86 -21.80 -23.63
N GLU A 12 -3.14 -22.53 -22.55
CA GLU A 12 -2.77 -22.11 -21.20
C GLU A 12 -1.25 -21.90 -21.20
N GLN A 13 -0.82 -20.64 -21.12
CA GLN A 13 0.59 -20.31 -20.95
C GLN A 13 1.10 -21.07 -19.73
N GLN A 14 2.09 -21.93 -19.94
CA GLN A 14 2.70 -22.69 -18.87
C GLN A 14 3.41 -21.71 -17.94
N LEU A 15 2.88 -21.55 -16.73
CA LEU A 15 3.48 -20.70 -15.69
C LEU A 15 4.83 -21.28 -15.27
N ASN A 16 5.79 -20.39 -15.01
CA ASN A 16 7.04 -20.80 -14.39
C ASN A 16 6.84 -21.06 -12.88
N PRO A 17 7.82 -21.64 -12.17
CA PRO A 17 7.68 -21.97 -10.74
C PRO A 17 7.34 -20.77 -9.83
N ALA A 18 7.92 -19.59 -10.09
CA ALA A 18 7.66 -18.40 -9.28
C ALA A 18 6.22 -17.90 -9.46
N GLN A 19 5.76 -17.84 -10.71
CA GLN A 19 4.38 -17.46 -11.05
C GLN A 19 3.36 -18.47 -10.49
N GLN A 20 3.66 -19.77 -10.60
CA GLN A 20 2.83 -20.84 -10.05
C GLN A 20 2.68 -20.71 -8.53
N ALA A 21 3.77 -20.46 -7.81
CA ALA A 21 3.74 -20.25 -6.36
C ALA A 21 2.85 -19.06 -5.96
N VAL A 22 2.87 -17.96 -6.72
CA VAL A 22 1.97 -16.82 -6.48
C VAL A 22 0.51 -17.19 -6.75
N VAL A 23 0.22 -17.93 -7.83
CA VAL A 23 -1.15 -18.39 -8.13
C VAL A 23 -1.69 -19.32 -7.04
N GLU A 24 -0.86 -20.20 -6.48
CA GLU A 24 -1.24 -21.09 -5.39
C GLU A 24 -1.63 -20.32 -4.13
N GLN A 25 -0.92 -19.23 -3.81
CA GLN A 25 -1.25 -18.38 -2.66
C GLN A 25 -2.46 -17.46 -2.92
N LEU A 26 -2.60 -16.96 -4.15
CA LEU A 26 -3.75 -16.14 -4.55
C LEU A 26 -5.01 -16.97 -4.79
N GLY A 27 -4.91 -18.26 -5.06
CA GLY A 27 -6.07 -19.11 -5.36
C GLY A 27 -6.97 -19.33 -4.14
N ALA A 28 -8.28 -19.32 -4.35
CA ALA A 28 -9.25 -19.86 -3.40
C ALA A 28 -10.51 -20.29 -4.14
N ARG A 29 -10.95 -21.53 -3.90
CA ARG A 29 -12.26 -22.01 -4.36
C ARG A 29 -13.38 -21.24 -3.66
N LEU A 30 -14.58 -21.23 -4.24
CA LEU A 30 -15.68 -20.42 -3.72
C LEU A 30 -16.08 -20.86 -2.31
N GLU A 31 -16.08 -22.17 -2.07
CA GLU A 31 -16.39 -22.83 -0.81
C GLU A 31 -15.35 -22.56 0.30
N GLU A 32 -14.10 -22.24 -0.06
CA GLU A 32 -13.02 -21.92 0.87
C GLU A 32 -13.04 -20.44 1.31
N ARG A 33 -13.84 -19.60 0.63
CA ARG A 33 -13.90 -18.16 0.91
C ARG A 33 -14.74 -17.87 2.16
N PRO A 34 -14.24 -17.02 3.07
CA PRO A 34 -14.95 -16.69 4.31
C PRO A 34 -16.25 -15.92 4.04
N LEU A 35 -17.25 -16.21 4.88
CA LEU A 35 -18.48 -15.44 5.00
C LEU A 35 -18.36 -14.52 6.20
N PHE A 36 -18.73 -13.26 6.04
CA PHE A 36 -18.76 -12.28 7.12
C PHE A 36 -20.20 -11.95 7.51
N ALA A 37 -20.40 -11.50 8.75
CA ALA A 37 -21.72 -11.10 9.23
C ALA A 37 -22.29 -9.91 8.40
N GLU A 38 -23.61 -9.89 8.21
CA GLU A 38 -24.28 -8.85 7.41
C GLU A 38 -24.15 -7.45 8.03
N ASP A 39 -24.03 -7.40 9.36
CA ASP A 39 -23.93 -6.18 10.17
C ASP A 39 -22.48 -5.78 10.48
N LEU A 40 -21.46 -6.51 10.00
CA LEU A 40 -20.05 -6.23 10.29
C LEU A 40 -19.67 -4.78 9.99
N ARG A 41 -20.17 -4.22 8.87
CA ARG A 41 -19.93 -2.81 8.52
C ARG A 41 -20.41 -1.86 9.62
N HIS A 42 -21.60 -2.13 10.17
CA HIS A 42 -22.21 -1.29 11.19
C HIS A 42 -21.42 -1.41 12.50
N HIS A 43 -20.98 -2.60 12.87
CA HIS A 43 -20.12 -2.81 14.03
C HIS A 43 -18.77 -2.10 13.90
N LEU A 44 -18.07 -2.23 12.77
CA LEU A 44 -16.79 -1.55 12.52
C LEU A 44 -16.93 -0.03 12.53
N ARG A 45 -17.97 0.50 11.87
CA ARG A 45 -18.26 1.93 11.86
C ARG A 45 -18.56 2.45 13.26
N SER A 46 -19.46 1.79 13.98
CA SER A 46 -19.85 2.21 15.33
C SER A 46 -18.65 2.18 16.27
N ALA A 47 -17.83 1.12 16.23
CA ALA A 47 -16.65 1.02 17.07
C ALA A 47 -15.66 2.17 16.82
N LEU A 48 -15.41 2.49 15.55
CA LEU A 48 -14.50 3.58 15.19
C LEU A 48 -15.08 4.95 15.53
N GLU A 49 -16.33 5.23 15.15
CA GLU A 49 -16.98 6.52 15.42
C GLU A 49 -17.11 6.78 16.92
N THR A 50 -17.51 5.79 17.71
CA THR A 50 -17.55 5.91 19.19
C THR A 50 -16.16 6.16 19.78
N ALA A 51 -15.12 5.49 19.29
CA ALA A 51 -13.77 5.66 19.81
C ALA A 51 -13.19 7.06 19.51
N VAL A 52 -13.52 7.63 18.35
CA VAL A 52 -12.99 8.95 17.93
C VAL A 52 -13.92 10.12 18.25
N GLU A 53 -15.17 9.89 18.63
CA GLU A 53 -16.17 10.95 18.89
C GLU A 53 -15.63 12.06 19.81
N PRO A 54 -15.01 11.78 20.97
CA PRO A 54 -14.46 12.83 21.84
C PRO A 54 -13.36 13.66 21.20
N LEU A 55 -12.61 13.06 20.26
CA LEU A 55 -11.52 13.73 19.53
C LEU A 55 -12.08 14.64 18.44
N ILE A 56 -13.12 14.17 17.75
CA ILE A 56 -13.76 14.93 16.68
C ILE A 56 -14.52 16.13 17.25
N GLU A 57 -15.13 16.02 18.43
CA GLU A 57 -15.81 17.14 19.09
C GLU A 57 -14.86 18.29 19.47
N THR A 58 -13.59 18.01 19.73
CA THR A 58 -12.59 19.02 20.12
C THR A 58 -11.81 19.61 18.94
N LEU A 59 -11.96 19.06 17.73
CA LEU A 59 -11.35 19.62 16.52
C LEU A 59 -11.79 21.08 16.30
N PRO A 60 -10.86 21.99 15.94
CA PRO A 60 -11.20 23.37 15.64
C PRO A 60 -12.26 23.51 14.52
N PRO A 61 -13.09 24.56 14.56
CA PRO A 61 -14.09 24.79 13.51
C PRO A 61 -13.47 24.84 12.11
N GLY A 62 -14.06 24.10 11.16
CA GLY A 62 -13.60 24.04 9.77
C GLY A 62 -12.38 23.14 9.55
N GLN A 63 -11.96 22.35 10.54
CA GLN A 63 -10.91 21.35 10.40
C GLN A 63 -11.48 19.93 10.49
N ASP A 64 -10.91 19.05 9.66
CA ASP A 64 -11.20 17.63 9.59
C ASP A 64 -9.93 16.82 9.87
N LEU A 65 -10.08 15.63 10.44
CA LEU A 65 -8.99 14.71 10.67
C LEU A 65 -8.80 13.81 9.44
N PHE A 66 -7.67 13.97 8.76
CA PHE A 66 -7.27 13.12 7.64
C PHE A 66 -6.18 12.14 8.07
N LEU A 67 -6.45 10.85 7.86
CA LEU A 67 -5.52 9.76 8.17
C LEU A 67 -5.26 8.88 6.93
N ALA A 68 -3.98 8.72 6.62
CA ALA A 68 -3.45 7.81 5.62
C ALA A 68 -2.40 6.86 6.22
N LYS A 69 -2.15 5.73 5.54
CA LYS A 69 -1.27 4.65 6.04
C LYS A 69 0.08 5.12 6.59
N HIS A 70 0.73 6.06 5.89
CA HIS A 70 2.03 6.61 6.27
C HIS A 70 1.99 7.35 7.61
N GLN A 71 0.94 8.14 7.86
CA GLN A 71 0.76 8.84 9.13
C GLN A 71 0.61 7.83 10.28
N LEU A 72 -0.16 6.75 10.08
CA LEU A 72 -0.33 5.72 11.11
C LEU A 72 1.01 5.06 11.46
N GLY A 73 1.84 4.74 10.48
CA GLY A 73 3.17 4.17 10.71
C GLY A 73 4.10 5.13 11.47
N GLN A 74 4.10 6.41 11.11
CA GLN A 74 4.96 7.42 11.75
C GLN A 74 4.53 7.76 13.18
N LEU A 75 3.23 7.96 13.41
CA LEU A 75 2.67 8.33 14.72
C LEU A 75 2.95 7.27 15.79
N HIS A 76 2.79 5.98 15.44
CA HIS A 76 3.12 4.88 16.36
C HIS A 76 4.62 4.54 16.39
N GLY A 77 5.36 4.90 15.33
CA GLY A 77 6.79 4.59 15.21
C GLY A 77 7.68 5.53 16.02
N CYS A 78 7.61 6.84 15.77
CA CYS A 78 8.34 7.86 16.53
C CYS A 78 7.73 9.24 16.26
N GLN A 79 7.09 9.83 17.29
CA GLN A 79 6.36 11.09 17.18
C GLN A 79 7.31 12.28 16.96
N THR A 80 8.52 12.23 17.54
CA THR A 80 9.55 13.24 17.33
C THR A 80 9.99 13.30 15.87
N ARG A 81 10.20 12.12 15.25
CA ARG A 81 10.51 12.04 13.82
C ARG A 81 9.33 12.54 12.98
N TYR A 82 8.11 12.13 13.31
CA TYR A 82 6.91 12.59 12.61
C TYR A 82 6.83 14.12 12.56
N LEU A 83 6.96 14.80 13.71
CA LEU A 83 6.92 16.27 13.76
C LEU A 83 8.07 16.91 12.99
N HIS A 84 9.29 16.38 13.11
CA HIS A 84 10.44 16.90 12.37
C HIS A 84 10.21 16.83 10.85
N GLU A 85 9.73 15.69 10.35
CA GLU A 85 9.45 15.49 8.92
C GLU A 85 8.29 16.36 8.40
N GLN A 86 7.35 16.79 9.25
CA GLN A 86 6.31 17.75 8.85
C GLN A 86 6.86 19.17 8.60
N GLU A 87 8.01 19.51 9.19
CA GLU A 87 8.66 20.81 9.02
C GLU A 87 9.66 20.83 7.86
N GLN A 88 10.04 19.65 7.35
CA GLN A 88 10.96 19.54 6.23
C GLN A 88 10.23 19.54 4.89
N GLU A 89 10.89 20.08 3.87
CA GLU A 89 10.47 19.88 2.49
C GLU A 89 10.84 18.45 2.06
N PHE A 90 9.90 17.77 1.42
CA PHE A 90 10.14 16.43 0.90
C PHE A 90 11.12 16.50 -0.29
N VAL A 91 12.18 15.68 -0.23
CA VAL A 91 13.19 15.61 -1.28
C VAL A 91 13.14 14.25 -1.97
N TRP A 92 13.08 14.27 -3.30
CA TRP A 92 13.19 13.09 -4.13
C TRP A 92 14.63 12.61 -4.23
N ALA A 93 14.79 11.28 -4.28
CA ALA A 93 16.03 10.58 -4.59
C ALA A 93 15.70 9.36 -5.45
N VAL A 94 16.70 8.82 -6.13
CA VAL A 94 16.55 7.66 -7.06
C VAL A 94 15.79 6.51 -6.42
N ASN A 95 16.16 6.11 -5.20
CA ASN A 95 15.53 5.02 -4.46
C ASN A 95 14.05 5.27 -4.12
N ILE A 96 13.65 6.53 -3.90
CA ILE A 96 12.27 6.92 -3.61
C ILE A 96 11.45 6.99 -4.91
N ALA A 97 12.01 7.60 -5.95
CA ALA A 97 11.40 7.72 -7.26
C ALA A 97 11.14 6.35 -7.89
N ARG A 98 12.06 5.39 -7.71
CA ARG A 98 11.97 4.01 -8.24
C ARG A 98 10.63 3.37 -7.96
N GLY A 99 10.12 3.47 -6.73
CA GLY A 99 8.82 2.90 -6.36
C GLY A 99 7.67 3.43 -7.23
N SER A 100 7.64 4.76 -7.43
CA SER A 100 6.62 5.42 -8.24
C SER A 100 6.69 5.02 -9.72
N ILE A 101 7.91 4.92 -10.27
CA ILE A 101 8.12 4.48 -11.66
C ILE A 101 7.66 3.03 -11.84
N VAL A 102 8.03 2.13 -10.94
CA VAL A 102 7.68 0.70 -11.03
C VAL A 102 6.17 0.49 -10.87
N HIS A 103 5.52 1.14 -9.90
CA HIS A 103 4.05 1.06 -9.73
C HIS A 103 3.32 1.54 -10.98
N LYS A 104 3.77 2.66 -11.56
CA LYS A 104 3.19 3.16 -12.81
C LYS A 104 3.46 2.24 -13.99
N ALA A 105 4.62 1.60 -14.07
CA ALA A 105 4.93 0.61 -15.08
C ALA A 105 3.99 -0.61 -15.00
N VAL A 106 3.73 -1.11 -13.79
CA VAL A 106 2.74 -2.19 -13.56
C VAL A 106 1.34 -1.74 -13.95
N GLU A 107 0.92 -0.53 -13.58
CA GLU A 107 -0.37 0.04 -13.99
C GLU A 107 -0.51 0.09 -15.52
N LEU A 108 0.52 0.56 -16.22
CA LEU A 108 0.53 0.59 -17.68
C LEU A 108 0.48 -0.81 -18.26
N ALA A 109 1.30 -1.74 -17.76
CA ALA A 109 1.38 -3.12 -18.22
C ALA A 109 0.02 -3.84 -18.17
N ILE A 110 -0.75 -3.64 -17.10
CA ILE A 110 -2.09 -4.22 -16.92
C ILE A 110 -3.06 -3.75 -18.00
N ASN A 111 -2.90 -2.51 -18.45
CA ASN A 111 -3.79 -1.86 -19.42
C ASN A 111 -3.17 -1.80 -20.84
N TRP A 112 -1.98 -2.36 -21.02
CA TRP A 112 -1.23 -2.30 -22.26
C TRP A 112 -1.87 -3.23 -23.30
N ARG A 113 -2.10 -2.70 -24.50
CA ARG A 113 -2.76 -3.46 -25.59
C ARG A 113 -1.80 -4.10 -26.57
N ARG A 114 -0.50 -3.81 -26.44
CA ARG A 114 0.57 -4.31 -27.31
C ARG A 114 1.41 -5.33 -26.53
N GLU A 115 2.39 -5.89 -27.21
CA GLU A 115 3.45 -6.63 -26.53
C GLU A 115 4.14 -5.73 -25.49
N ILE A 116 4.48 -6.31 -24.35
CA ILE A 116 5.13 -5.62 -23.24
C ILE A 116 6.63 -5.75 -23.45
N GLU A 117 7.26 -4.64 -23.85
CA GLU A 117 8.71 -4.51 -23.89
C GLU A 117 9.15 -3.70 -22.66
N PRO A 118 9.86 -4.31 -21.69
CA PRO A 118 10.14 -3.65 -20.41
C PRO A 118 10.84 -2.27 -20.54
N PRO A 119 11.87 -2.11 -21.40
CA PRO A 119 12.50 -0.80 -21.60
C PRO A 119 11.53 0.26 -22.12
N VAL A 120 10.64 -0.12 -23.06
CA VAL A 120 9.65 0.79 -23.64
C VAL A 120 8.67 1.26 -22.58
N ILE A 121 8.17 0.35 -21.73
CA ILE A 121 7.25 0.74 -20.65
C ILE A 121 7.92 1.71 -19.68
N ILE A 122 9.15 1.45 -19.27
CA ILE A 122 9.88 2.36 -18.35
C ILE A 122 10.10 3.73 -18.97
N ASP A 123 10.51 3.77 -20.24
CA ASP A 123 10.74 5.04 -20.95
C ASP A 123 9.44 5.85 -21.09
N GLU A 124 8.31 5.19 -21.37
CA GLU A 124 6.99 5.82 -21.41
C GLU A 124 6.54 6.35 -20.05
N VAL A 125 6.83 5.62 -18.96
CA VAL A 125 6.53 6.09 -17.59
C VAL A 125 7.34 7.33 -17.24
N LEU A 126 8.66 7.30 -17.50
CA LEU A 126 9.55 8.43 -17.23
C LEU A 126 9.10 9.67 -18.01
N ALA A 127 8.87 9.53 -19.33
CA ALA A 127 8.39 10.61 -20.17
C ALA A 127 7.06 11.19 -19.68
N ARG A 128 6.16 10.34 -19.16
CA ARG A 128 4.87 10.80 -18.62
C ARG A 128 5.01 11.58 -17.33
N TYR A 129 5.85 11.13 -16.40
CA TYR A 129 6.08 11.88 -15.16
C TYR A 129 6.81 13.18 -15.40
N GLU A 130 7.77 13.22 -16.33
CA GLU A 130 8.49 14.44 -16.69
C GLU A 130 7.57 15.53 -17.28
N GLN A 131 6.45 15.15 -17.89
CA GLN A 131 5.44 16.07 -18.41
C GLN A 131 4.37 16.47 -17.37
N ASP A 132 4.29 15.78 -16.23
CA ASP A 132 3.32 16.06 -15.18
C ASP A 132 3.83 17.18 -14.27
N SER A 133 2.93 18.04 -13.79
CA SER A 133 3.24 19.11 -12.83
C SER A 133 3.31 18.60 -11.38
N SER A 134 3.78 17.37 -11.21
CA SER A 134 3.96 16.73 -9.90
C SER A 134 5.37 17.01 -9.39
N SER A 135 5.58 16.93 -8.07
CA SER A 135 6.93 17.12 -7.50
C SER A 135 7.95 16.12 -8.04
N LEU A 136 7.51 14.92 -8.43
CA LEU A 136 8.37 13.94 -9.10
C LEU A 136 8.76 14.40 -10.51
N GLY A 137 7.80 14.98 -11.25
CA GLY A 137 8.06 15.57 -12.56
C GLY A 137 9.07 16.71 -12.48
N ASP A 138 8.88 17.63 -11.53
CA ASP A 138 9.82 18.74 -11.28
C ASP A 138 11.23 18.22 -10.95
N TRP A 139 11.33 17.17 -10.11
CA TRP A 139 12.62 16.55 -9.81
C TRP A 139 13.24 15.85 -11.03
N LEU A 140 12.46 15.14 -11.85
CA LEU A 140 12.95 14.47 -13.06
C LEU A 140 13.50 15.45 -14.11
N GLN A 141 12.92 16.65 -14.20
CA GLN A 141 13.40 17.72 -15.05
C GLN A 141 14.73 18.32 -14.54
N GLY A 142 14.93 18.33 -13.22
CA GLY A 142 16.11 18.88 -12.57
C GLY A 142 17.23 17.88 -12.26
N CYS A 143 16.97 16.57 -12.31
CA CYS A 143 17.95 15.56 -11.91
C CYS A 143 19.11 15.46 -12.90
N THR A 144 20.26 15.02 -12.38
CA THR A 144 21.46 14.79 -13.18
C THR A 144 21.27 13.63 -14.14
N GLU A 145 22.08 13.59 -15.19
CA GLU A 145 22.05 12.46 -16.13
C GLU A 145 22.44 11.13 -15.46
N VAL A 146 23.26 11.17 -14.40
CA VAL A 146 23.62 9.99 -13.60
C VAL A 146 22.39 9.47 -12.86
N GLU A 147 21.69 10.32 -12.10
CA GLU A 147 20.48 9.93 -11.37
C GLU A 147 19.39 9.41 -12.31
N ARG A 148 19.24 10.03 -13.49
CA ARG A 148 18.30 9.58 -14.52
C ARG A 148 18.64 8.18 -15.03
N ALA A 149 19.91 7.94 -15.35
CA ALA A 149 20.38 6.64 -15.82
C ALA A 149 20.22 5.56 -14.74
N GLU A 150 20.55 5.87 -13.48
CA GLU A 150 20.37 4.98 -12.32
C GLU A 150 18.90 4.64 -12.11
N LEU A 151 18.02 5.65 -12.03
CA LEU A 151 16.58 5.44 -11.86
C LEU A 151 16.00 4.56 -12.96
N ARG A 152 16.38 4.83 -14.21
CA ARG A 152 15.92 4.03 -15.36
C ARG A 152 16.39 2.58 -15.22
N SER A 153 17.67 2.37 -14.91
CA SER A 153 18.27 1.04 -14.76
C SER A 153 17.60 0.25 -13.63
N GLU A 154 17.47 0.84 -12.45
CA GLU A 154 16.86 0.18 -11.28
C GLU A 154 15.37 -0.10 -11.48
N SER A 155 14.63 0.82 -12.12
CA SER A 155 13.21 0.61 -12.40
C SER A 155 12.99 -0.48 -13.44
N LEU A 156 13.86 -0.55 -14.44
CA LEU A 156 13.85 -1.61 -15.46
C LEU A 156 14.10 -2.99 -14.86
N ASP A 157 15.11 -3.11 -13.99
CA ASP A 157 15.40 -4.36 -13.28
C ASP A 157 14.20 -4.83 -12.44
N ALA A 158 13.65 -3.95 -11.59
CA ALA A 158 12.50 -4.27 -10.75
C ALA A 158 11.25 -4.65 -11.56
N PHE A 159 10.97 -3.92 -12.65
CA PHE A 159 9.82 -4.22 -13.51
C PHE A 159 10.01 -5.50 -14.33
N THR A 160 11.24 -5.81 -14.75
CA THR A 160 11.54 -7.08 -15.44
C THR A 160 11.33 -8.26 -14.49
N LYS A 161 11.83 -8.17 -13.25
CA LYS A 161 11.57 -9.17 -12.20
C LYS A 161 10.08 -9.35 -11.92
N TYR A 162 9.29 -8.27 -11.92
CA TYR A 162 7.84 -8.36 -11.82
C TYR A 162 7.26 -9.21 -12.95
N LEU A 163 7.61 -8.97 -14.22
CA LEU A 163 7.09 -9.73 -15.36
C LEU A 163 7.51 -11.21 -15.33
N GLU A 164 8.72 -11.49 -14.83
CA GLU A 164 9.23 -12.86 -14.72
C GLU A 164 8.58 -13.63 -13.57
N CYS A 165 8.32 -13.00 -12.42
CA CYS A 165 7.89 -13.70 -11.21
C CYS A 165 6.39 -13.56 -10.89
N TRP A 166 5.73 -12.49 -11.33
CA TRP A 166 4.30 -12.29 -11.14
C TRP A 166 3.50 -12.96 -12.26
N PRO A 167 2.42 -13.71 -11.96
CA PRO A 167 1.65 -14.40 -12.98
C PRO A 167 0.90 -13.40 -13.88
N PRO A 168 0.77 -13.69 -15.19
CA PRO A 168 -0.07 -12.91 -16.08
C PRO A 168 -1.50 -12.76 -15.53
N LEU A 169 -1.96 -11.51 -15.43
CA LEU A 169 -3.27 -11.21 -14.86
C LEU A 169 -4.39 -11.59 -15.84
N ARG A 170 -5.33 -12.42 -15.37
CA ARG A 170 -6.48 -12.86 -16.17
C ARG A 170 -7.64 -11.87 -16.04
N PRO A 171 -8.37 -11.50 -17.11
CA PRO A 171 -9.53 -10.62 -17.01
C PRO A 171 -10.59 -11.11 -16.01
N ALA A 172 -10.76 -12.43 -15.89
CA ALA A 172 -11.67 -13.05 -14.92
C ALA A 172 -11.32 -12.75 -13.45
N TRP A 173 -10.06 -12.40 -13.15
CA TRP A 173 -9.64 -11.97 -11.82
C TRP A 173 -10.01 -10.52 -11.51
N ARG A 174 -10.56 -9.76 -12.47
CA ARG A 174 -10.95 -8.36 -12.31
C ARG A 174 -9.84 -7.48 -11.70
N PRO A 175 -8.64 -7.45 -12.30
CA PRO A 175 -7.54 -6.66 -11.79
C PRO A 175 -7.85 -5.17 -11.85
N VAL A 176 -7.59 -4.46 -10.76
CA VAL A 176 -7.65 -2.99 -10.69
C VAL A 176 -6.39 -2.50 -10.00
N SER A 177 -5.56 -1.76 -10.74
CA SER A 177 -4.35 -1.12 -10.23
C SER A 177 -4.62 0.29 -9.69
N GLU A 178 -3.78 0.75 -8.78
CA GLU A 178 -3.83 2.11 -8.20
C GLU A 178 -5.24 2.50 -7.66
N SER A 179 -5.94 1.53 -7.08
CA SER A 179 -7.33 1.71 -6.65
C SER A 179 -7.42 2.62 -5.43
N ARG A 180 -8.10 3.76 -5.59
CA ARG A 180 -8.34 4.69 -4.48
C ARG A 180 -9.35 4.12 -3.49
N LEU A 181 -9.00 4.19 -2.22
CA LEU A 181 -9.80 3.78 -1.08
C LEU A 181 -10.10 5.03 -0.24
N ARG A 182 -11.37 5.24 0.10
CA ARG A 182 -11.80 6.35 0.95
C ARG A 182 -13.00 5.95 1.78
N SER A 183 -12.98 6.31 3.06
CA SER A 183 -14.13 6.22 3.96
C SER A 183 -14.26 7.51 4.76
N GLU A 184 -15.49 8.02 4.82
CA GLU A 184 -15.85 9.20 5.61
C GLU A 184 -16.73 8.78 6.79
N LEU A 185 -16.33 9.25 7.97
CA LEU A 185 -16.89 8.89 9.27
C LEU A 185 -17.20 10.17 10.05
N CYS A 186 -18.04 10.07 11.08
CA CYS A 186 -18.40 11.22 11.93
C CYS A 186 -18.91 12.41 11.12
N GLY A 187 -19.81 12.16 10.16
CA GLY A 187 -20.35 13.20 9.28
C GLY A 187 -19.34 13.85 8.32
N GLY A 188 -18.24 13.15 8.00
CA GLY A 188 -17.19 13.64 7.10
C GLY A 188 -15.98 14.24 7.81
N ARG A 189 -16.02 14.34 9.15
CA ARG A 189 -14.95 14.96 9.95
C ARG A 189 -13.76 14.05 10.21
N LEU A 190 -13.93 12.74 10.03
CA LEU A 190 -12.83 11.78 9.97
C LEU A 190 -12.78 11.16 8.57
N ILE A 191 -11.64 11.36 7.90
CA ILE A 191 -11.38 10.87 6.55
C ILE A 191 -10.24 9.86 6.59
N LEU A 192 -10.56 8.62 6.23
CA LEU A 192 -9.57 7.57 6.00
C LEU A 192 -9.32 7.46 4.50
N SER A 193 -8.07 7.55 4.06
CA SER A 193 -7.72 7.52 2.64
C SER A 193 -6.52 6.63 2.36
N GLY A 194 -6.59 5.91 1.25
CA GLY A 194 -5.53 5.00 0.83
C GLY A 194 -5.54 4.76 -0.68
N ARG A 195 -4.49 4.08 -1.13
CA ARG A 195 -4.39 3.61 -2.51
C ARG A 195 -3.74 2.23 -2.52
N ALA A 196 -4.46 1.25 -3.02
CA ALA A 196 -3.96 -0.10 -3.19
C ALA A 196 -3.29 -0.25 -4.56
N ASP A 197 -2.10 -0.84 -4.59
CA ASP A 197 -1.31 -1.01 -5.82
C ASP A 197 -2.03 -1.94 -6.80
N LEU A 198 -2.57 -3.06 -6.29
CA LEU A 198 -3.37 -4.00 -7.06
C LEU A 198 -4.47 -4.62 -6.21
N THR A 199 -5.68 -4.68 -6.77
CA THR A 199 -6.78 -5.48 -6.20
C THR A 199 -7.26 -6.51 -7.21
N LEU A 200 -7.61 -7.70 -6.72
CA LEU A 200 -8.15 -8.80 -7.51
C LEU A 200 -9.46 -9.27 -6.89
N GLY A 201 -10.39 -9.73 -7.73
CA GLY A 201 -11.64 -10.35 -7.29
C GLY A 201 -12.67 -9.37 -6.74
N VAL A 202 -13.82 -9.93 -6.37
CA VAL A 202 -14.98 -9.20 -5.85
C VAL A 202 -15.65 -10.02 -4.75
N ALA A 203 -16.46 -9.37 -3.92
CA ALA A 203 -17.36 -10.06 -3.00
C ALA A 203 -18.58 -10.62 -3.75
N GLU A 204 -19.14 -11.73 -3.25
CA GLU A 204 -20.38 -12.34 -3.72
C GLU A 204 -21.36 -12.44 -2.54
N GLY A 205 -22.33 -11.52 -2.46
CA GLY A 205 -23.11 -11.32 -1.24
C GLY A 205 -22.17 -10.98 -0.07
N HIS A 206 -22.27 -11.72 1.03
CA HIS A 206 -21.39 -11.59 2.21
C HIS A 206 -20.12 -12.47 2.16
N ARG A 207 -19.86 -13.11 1.01
CA ARG A 207 -18.67 -13.94 0.81
C ARG A 207 -17.53 -13.08 0.28
N ALA A 208 -16.43 -13.04 1.01
CA ALA A 208 -15.26 -12.26 0.60
C ALA A 208 -14.50 -12.97 -0.52
N GLY A 209 -14.34 -12.29 -1.67
CA GLY A 209 -13.50 -12.78 -2.77
C GLY A 209 -12.38 -11.82 -3.17
N LYS A 210 -12.40 -10.59 -2.67
CA LYS A 210 -11.40 -9.57 -2.99
C LYS A 210 -10.07 -9.84 -2.30
N VAL A 211 -8.96 -9.58 -2.99
CA VAL A 211 -7.60 -9.59 -2.47
C VAL A 211 -7.00 -8.20 -2.69
N ILE A 212 -6.31 -7.66 -1.68
CA ILE A 212 -5.54 -6.42 -1.80
C ILE A 212 -4.05 -6.77 -1.76
N ILE A 213 -3.31 -6.33 -2.76
CA ILE A 213 -1.88 -6.56 -2.92
C ILE A 213 -1.16 -5.21 -2.91
N ASP A 214 -0.06 -5.15 -2.15
CA ASP A 214 0.89 -4.05 -2.13
C ASP A 214 2.25 -4.57 -2.63
N LEU A 215 2.76 -3.93 -3.68
CA LEU A 215 3.99 -4.31 -4.39
C LEU A 215 5.15 -3.49 -3.84
N LYS A 216 6.21 -4.17 -3.40
CA LYS A 216 7.35 -3.53 -2.74
C LYS A 216 8.63 -3.71 -3.56
N THR A 217 9.30 -2.59 -3.83
CA THR A 217 10.62 -2.52 -4.47
C THR A 217 11.77 -2.56 -3.45
N GLY A 218 11.54 -2.92 -2.18
CA GLY A 218 12.56 -2.87 -1.13
C GLY A 218 12.41 -4.02 -0.13
N ASN A 219 13.12 -3.95 1.00
CA ASN A 219 13.14 -5.02 2.00
C ASN A 219 11.81 -5.17 2.77
N PHE A 220 11.68 -6.32 3.42
CA PHE A 220 10.59 -6.56 4.36
C PHE A 220 10.53 -5.49 5.46
N SER A 221 9.32 -5.06 5.77
CA SER A 221 9.02 -4.20 6.90
C SER A 221 7.66 -4.62 7.48
N PRO A 222 7.55 -4.82 8.81
CA PRO A 222 6.28 -5.14 9.45
C PRO A 222 5.18 -4.11 9.17
N LEU A 223 5.55 -2.84 8.95
CA LEU A 223 4.62 -1.76 8.62
C LEU A 223 3.85 -2.03 7.30
N HIS A 224 4.44 -2.78 6.36
CA HIS A 224 3.77 -3.10 5.10
C HIS A 224 2.49 -3.93 5.30
N THR A 225 2.50 -4.84 6.28
CA THR A 225 1.31 -5.61 6.64
C THR A 225 0.28 -4.71 7.31
N GLU A 226 0.70 -3.81 8.21
CA GLU A 226 -0.20 -2.87 8.88
C GLU A 226 -0.89 -1.90 7.90
N ASP A 227 -0.17 -1.46 6.87
CA ASP A 227 -0.70 -0.62 5.79
C ASP A 227 -1.86 -1.32 5.06
N LEU A 228 -1.70 -2.61 4.76
CA LEU A 228 -2.74 -3.42 4.11
C LEU A 228 -3.95 -3.66 5.02
N ARG A 229 -3.74 -3.84 6.33
CA ARG A 229 -4.84 -3.96 7.30
C ARG A 229 -5.69 -2.70 7.34
N PHE A 230 -5.06 -1.53 7.27
CA PHE A 230 -5.75 -0.25 7.15
C PHE A 230 -6.60 -0.18 5.87
N TYR A 231 -6.09 -0.66 4.74
CA TYR A 231 -6.86 -0.74 3.50
C TYR A 231 -8.02 -1.74 3.58
N ALA A 232 -7.84 -2.86 4.29
CA ALA A 232 -8.90 -3.83 4.54
C ALA A 232 -10.07 -3.21 5.33
N LEU A 233 -9.77 -2.39 6.34
CA LEU A 233 -10.77 -1.67 7.12
C LEU A 233 -11.54 -0.67 6.25
N ILE A 234 -10.85 0.16 5.45
CA ILE A 234 -11.53 1.10 4.54
C ILE A 234 -12.45 0.35 3.57
N GLU A 235 -11.98 -0.79 3.05
CA GLU A 235 -12.76 -1.60 2.11
C GLU A 235 -14.00 -2.23 2.77
N ALA A 236 -13.85 -2.74 4.00
CA ALA A 236 -14.96 -3.26 4.79
C ALA A 236 -16.01 -2.18 5.08
N LEU A 237 -15.58 -0.95 5.42
CA LEU A 237 -16.48 0.20 5.65
C LEU A 237 -17.21 0.62 4.37
N ARG A 238 -16.55 0.53 3.22
CA ARG A 238 -17.10 0.92 1.90
C ARG A 238 -18.06 -0.11 1.32
N ILE A 239 -17.64 -1.38 1.26
CA ILE A 239 -18.37 -2.47 0.57
C ILE A 239 -19.23 -3.28 1.55
N GLY A 240 -18.93 -3.26 2.85
CA GLY A 240 -19.60 -4.08 3.86
C GLY A 240 -19.13 -5.53 3.92
N VAL A 241 -18.20 -5.89 3.05
CA VAL A 241 -17.51 -7.18 3.07
C VAL A 241 -16.03 -6.87 2.93
N PRO A 242 -15.18 -7.30 3.87
CA PRO A 242 -13.75 -7.09 3.77
C PRO A 242 -13.15 -7.89 2.60
N PRO A 243 -11.93 -7.56 2.15
CA PRO A 243 -11.15 -8.50 1.36
C PRO A 243 -10.92 -9.79 2.15
N ARG A 244 -10.73 -10.93 1.46
CA ARG A 244 -10.42 -12.21 2.12
C ARG A 244 -8.94 -12.36 2.47
N LEU A 245 -8.08 -11.67 1.72
CA LEU A 245 -6.63 -11.84 1.77
C LEU A 245 -5.95 -10.51 1.49
N LEU A 246 -4.91 -10.24 2.26
CA LEU A 246 -3.94 -9.18 2.05
C LEU A 246 -2.63 -9.82 1.63
N ALA A 247 -1.87 -9.16 0.75
CA ALA A 247 -0.57 -9.65 0.34
C ALA A 247 0.43 -8.52 0.15
N SER A 248 1.59 -8.64 0.80
CA SER A 248 2.78 -7.89 0.38
C SER A 248 3.58 -8.75 -0.58
N TYR A 249 3.94 -8.21 -1.74
CA TYR A 249 4.79 -8.89 -2.71
C TYR A 249 6.07 -8.11 -2.96
N TYR A 250 7.20 -8.70 -2.59
CA TYR A 250 8.52 -8.09 -2.68
C TYR A 250 9.16 -8.44 -4.02
N LEU A 251 9.30 -7.44 -4.89
CA LEU A 251 9.74 -7.59 -6.27
C LEU A 251 11.19 -8.09 -6.35
N ASP A 252 12.05 -7.63 -5.44
CA ASP A 252 13.48 -8.00 -5.45
C ASP A 252 13.73 -9.46 -5.08
N SER A 253 12.90 -10.01 -4.19
CA SER A 253 13.05 -11.37 -3.66
C SER A 253 12.00 -12.36 -4.18
N ALA A 254 11.09 -11.89 -5.04
CA ALA A 254 9.90 -12.63 -5.48
C ALA A 254 9.10 -13.25 -4.32
N HIS A 255 9.11 -12.60 -3.16
CA HIS A 255 8.55 -13.15 -1.94
C HIS A 255 7.12 -12.65 -1.71
N PHE A 256 6.19 -13.59 -1.52
CA PHE A 256 4.78 -13.32 -1.27
C PHE A 256 4.46 -13.57 0.21
N ILE A 257 3.96 -12.54 0.90
CA ILE A 257 3.57 -12.62 2.31
C ILE A 257 2.04 -12.44 2.42
N PRO A 258 1.30 -13.54 2.62
CA PRO A 258 -0.15 -13.50 2.78
C PRO A 258 -0.57 -13.16 4.22
N GLU A 259 -1.72 -12.51 4.36
CA GLU A 259 -2.45 -12.42 5.63
C GLU A 259 -3.96 -12.55 5.38
N ALA A 260 -4.58 -13.56 5.99
CA ALA A 260 -6.02 -13.74 5.93
C ALA A 260 -6.72 -12.66 6.78
N VAL A 261 -7.79 -12.09 6.24
CA VAL A 261 -8.55 -11.05 6.94
C VAL A 261 -9.60 -11.70 7.84
N THR A 262 -9.61 -11.29 9.10
CA THR A 262 -10.57 -11.75 10.12
C THR A 262 -11.26 -10.53 10.76
N GLU A 263 -12.38 -10.77 11.44
CA GLU A 263 -13.07 -9.72 12.20
C GLU A 263 -12.18 -9.16 13.31
N ASP A 264 -11.43 -10.01 14.03
CA ASP A 264 -10.48 -9.60 15.06
C ASP A 264 -9.39 -8.68 14.49
N LEU A 265 -8.86 -8.98 13.30
CA LEU A 265 -7.88 -8.14 12.62
C LEU A 265 -8.47 -6.77 12.27
N LEU A 266 -9.72 -6.72 11.81
CA LEU A 266 -10.40 -5.46 11.51
C LEU A 266 -10.65 -4.65 12.77
N MET A 267 -11.06 -5.27 13.88
CA MET A 267 -11.25 -4.62 15.17
C MET A 267 -9.93 -4.11 15.77
N ALA A 268 -8.84 -4.87 15.66
CA ALA A 268 -7.51 -4.39 16.04
C ALA A 268 -7.07 -3.20 15.18
N THR A 269 -7.43 -3.20 13.89
CA THR A 269 -7.17 -2.06 13.00
C THR A 269 -8.00 -0.83 13.39
N VAL A 270 -9.26 -1.01 13.79
CA VAL A 270 -10.09 0.08 14.34
C VAL A 270 -9.41 0.70 15.56
N ALA A 271 -8.94 -0.12 16.50
CA ALA A 271 -8.23 0.36 17.69
C ALA A 271 -6.96 1.16 17.32
N ARG A 272 -6.16 0.64 16.37
CA ARG A 272 -4.96 1.34 15.87
C ARG A 272 -5.27 2.67 15.19
N VAL A 273 -6.38 2.76 14.44
CA VAL A 273 -6.81 4.03 13.82
C VAL A 273 -7.26 5.03 14.87
N ALA A 274 -8.03 4.60 15.87
CA ALA A 274 -8.49 5.46 16.95
C ALA A 274 -7.31 5.96 17.82
N ASP A 275 -6.33 5.10 18.10
CA ASP A 275 -5.11 5.49 18.82
C ASP A 275 -4.27 6.50 18.01
N ALA A 276 -4.07 6.25 16.71
CA ALA A 276 -3.42 7.23 15.83
C ALA A 276 -4.15 8.58 15.81
N ALA A 277 -5.49 8.58 15.81
CA ALA A 277 -6.28 9.80 15.89
C ALA A 277 -6.01 10.55 17.20
N ALA A 278 -5.97 9.84 18.33
CA ALA A 278 -5.67 10.44 19.64
C ALA A 278 -4.25 11.03 19.67
N ILE A 279 -3.25 10.27 19.23
CA ILE A 279 -1.85 10.74 19.13
C ILE A 279 -1.78 11.98 18.23
N TYR A 280 -2.45 11.97 17.09
CA TYR A 280 -2.47 13.12 16.18
C TYR A 280 -3.06 14.36 16.88
N MET A 281 -4.19 14.21 17.57
CA MET A 281 -4.82 15.31 18.31
C MET A 281 -3.88 15.90 19.36
N ASP A 282 -3.23 15.03 20.12
CA ASP A 282 -2.31 15.45 21.18
C ASP A 282 -1.10 16.21 20.63
N LEU A 283 -0.49 15.71 19.56
CA LEU A 283 0.68 16.34 18.95
C LEU A 283 0.34 17.64 18.22
N ILE A 284 -0.69 17.61 17.38
CA ILE A 284 -0.96 18.69 16.43
C ILE A 284 -1.82 19.78 17.06
N HIS A 285 -2.85 19.42 17.82
CA HIS A 285 -3.81 20.38 18.37
C HIS A 285 -3.53 20.72 19.84
N HIS A 286 -3.22 19.73 20.68
CA HIS A 286 -2.97 19.98 22.11
C HIS A 286 -1.51 20.33 22.43
N LYS A 287 -0.60 20.18 21.45
CA LYS A 287 0.85 20.46 21.58
C LYS A 287 1.49 19.71 22.75
N ILE A 288 1.04 18.48 22.99
CA ILE A 288 1.69 17.56 23.92
C ILE A 288 3.07 17.22 23.39
N ALA A 289 4.05 17.09 24.30
CA ALA A 289 5.42 16.76 23.93
C ALA A 289 5.47 15.39 23.21
N PRO A 290 6.21 15.28 22.10
CA PRO A 290 6.29 14.04 21.34
C PRO A 290 7.05 12.96 22.12
N THR A 291 6.61 11.72 21.94
CA THR A 291 7.34 10.54 22.38
C THR A 291 8.43 10.18 21.36
N THR A 292 9.66 10.00 21.85
CA THR A 292 10.78 9.49 21.07
C THR A 292 10.90 7.99 21.28
N SER A 293 11.02 7.22 20.19
CA SER A 293 11.13 5.77 20.25
C SER A 293 12.19 5.25 19.28
N ALA A 294 12.92 4.23 19.71
CA ALA A 294 13.92 3.53 18.92
C ALA A 294 13.26 2.52 17.97
N GLY A 295 13.85 2.33 16.78
CA GLY A 295 13.45 1.29 15.85
C GLY A 295 14.21 1.36 14.52
N PRO A 296 13.94 0.43 13.58
CA PRO A 296 14.64 0.37 12.28
C PRO A 296 14.66 1.70 11.52
N GLN A 297 13.61 2.52 11.69
CA GLN A 297 13.48 3.85 11.13
C GLN A 297 14.62 4.81 11.53
N CYS A 298 15.34 4.55 12.63
CA CYS A 298 16.49 5.36 13.06
C CYS A 298 17.65 5.35 12.06
N ARG A 299 17.77 4.30 11.21
CA ARG A 299 18.82 4.20 10.18
C ARG A 299 18.70 5.26 9.08
N TRP A 300 17.52 5.84 8.91
CA TRP A 300 17.19 6.82 7.87
C TRP A 300 16.45 8.01 8.48
N CYS A 301 16.84 8.43 9.68
CA CYS A 301 16.25 9.56 10.40
C CYS A 301 17.21 10.74 10.35
N ASP A 302 16.74 11.92 9.93
CA ASP A 302 17.56 13.13 9.85
C ASP A 302 18.08 13.60 11.23
N LEU A 303 17.40 13.18 12.29
CA LEU A 303 17.81 13.43 13.67
C LEU A 303 18.82 12.40 14.20
N ALA A 304 19.29 11.43 13.41
CA ALA A 304 20.10 10.32 13.90
C ALA A 304 21.39 10.77 14.60
N GLU A 305 22.01 11.88 14.19
CA GLU A 305 23.23 12.39 14.82
C GLU A 305 22.99 13.07 16.17
N THR A 306 21.80 13.64 16.38
CA THR A 306 21.46 14.44 17.57
C THR A 306 20.49 13.73 18.53
N CYS A 307 19.87 12.64 18.11
CA CYS A 307 18.93 11.84 18.90
C CYS A 307 19.66 10.73 19.68
N GLU A 308 19.78 10.87 21.00
CA GLU A 308 20.41 9.86 21.86
C GLU A 308 19.76 8.48 21.73
N THR A 309 18.43 8.40 21.78
CA THR A 309 17.68 7.15 21.61
C THR A 309 17.99 6.43 20.28
N GLY A 310 18.09 7.20 19.19
CA GLY A 310 18.42 6.66 17.88
C GLY A 310 19.86 6.15 17.81
N ARG A 311 20.82 6.91 18.35
CA ARG A 311 22.23 6.50 18.41
C ARG A 311 22.43 5.22 19.19
N SER A 312 21.86 5.13 20.40
CA SER A 312 21.94 3.91 21.22
C SER A 312 21.39 2.68 20.48
N PHE A 313 20.26 2.82 19.79
CA PHE A 313 19.69 1.73 18.99
C PHE A 313 20.63 1.28 17.84
N LEU A 314 21.26 2.23 17.15
CA LEU A 314 22.17 1.93 16.03
C LEU A 314 23.48 1.30 16.50
N GLU A 315 23.97 1.67 17.69
CA GLU A 315 25.16 1.08 18.30
C GLU A 315 24.92 -0.37 18.76
N GLU A 316 23.73 -0.69 19.26
CA GLU A 316 23.36 -2.03 19.73
C GLU A 316 23.05 -3.03 18.61
N GLN A 317 22.77 -2.56 17.39
CA GLN A 317 22.47 -3.42 16.24
C GLN A 317 23.64 -3.44 15.23
N PRO A 318 24.50 -4.48 15.21
CA PRO A 318 25.50 -4.62 14.15
C PRO A 318 24.80 -4.62 12.80
N SER A 319 25.37 -3.89 11.84
CA SER A 319 24.90 -3.82 10.45
C SER A 319 24.77 -5.23 9.87
N TRP A 320 23.55 -5.64 9.54
CA TRP A 320 23.28 -6.80 8.69
C TRP A 320 23.20 -6.32 7.25
#